data_AF-A0A7C4RC61-F1
#
_entry.id   AF-A0A7C4RC61-F1
#
_cell.length_a   1.000
_cell.length_b   1.000
_cell.length_c   1.000
_cell.angle_alpha   90.00
_cell.angle_beta   90.00
_cell.angle_gamma   90.00
#
_symmetry.space_group_name_H-M   'P 1'
#
loop_
_entity.id
_entity.type
_entity.pdbx_description
1 polymer ?
#
loop_
_entity_poly.entity_id
_entity_poly.type
_entity_poly.pdbx_seq_one_letter_code
_entity_poly.pdbx_strand_id
1 'polypeptide(L)'
;MVLITTSHRPTRRVRSLCNDLARSIPGLTRVNRGKMNLIEVAEKAIQMNSDRFIIVDRWKGGPGRIRLFKISDEGVKENPPRLYISGIRLRREFDIPREWIKEKINLLFLEGSKEENLEIEEFKLAISNFFGIPVLKEGAETLGYEAYINIVAGEDCWAIMSFFRLPGKTEIGPRIKISHIVWDI
;
A
#
# COMPACT_ATOMS: atom_id res chain seq x y z
N MET A 1 5.05 -12.30 -3.25
CA MET A 1 5.67 -11.03 -3.70
C MET A 1 4.66 -10.28 -4.55
N VAL A 2 4.64 -8.94 -4.49
CA VAL A 2 3.73 -8.08 -5.25
C VAL A 2 4.55 -7.03 -6.01
N LEU A 3 4.22 -6.76 -7.27
CA LEU A 3 4.84 -5.68 -8.03
C LEU A 3 4.16 -4.33 -7.74
N ILE A 4 4.90 -3.24 -7.67
CA ILE A 4 4.32 -1.88 -7.70
C ILE A 4 4.94 -1.05 -8.81
N THR A 5 4.08 -0.44 -9.62
CA THR A 5 4.49 0.51 -10.65
C THR A 5 3.56 1.72 -10.67
N THR A 6 3.83 2.65 -11.59
CA THR A 6 3.07 3.88 -11.75
C THR A 6 2.25 3.84 -13.04
N SER A 7 1.38 4.83 -13.21
CA SER A 7 0.92 5.26 -14.55
C SER A 7 2.09 5.76 -15.42
N HIS A 8 1.85 5.91 -16.73
CA HIS A 8 2.81 6.56 -17.63
C HIS A 8 3.08 8.01 -17.23
N ARG A 9 4.33 8.44 -17.45
CA ARG A 9 4.83 9.80 -17.14
C ARG A 9 4.51 10.22 -15.68
N PRO A 10 4.98 9.46 -14.67
CA PRO A 10 4.65 9.72 -13.27
C PRO A 10 5.38 10.95 -12.73
N THR A 11 4.71 11.67 -11.83
CA THR A 11 5.33 12.80 -11.12
C THR A 11 6.35 12.29 -10.09
N ARG A 12 7.24 13.18 -9.62
CA ARG A 12 8.22 12.85 -8.57
C ARG A 12 7.53 12.38 -7.28
N ARG A 13 6.35 12.94 -6.97
CA ARG A 13 5.59 12.59 -5.76
C ARG A 13 5.02 11.17 -5.84
N VAL A 14 4.46 10.77 -7.00
CA VAL A 14 4.01 9.39 -7.25
C VAL A 14 5.17 8.39 -7.17
N ARG A 15 6.31 8.71 -7.79
CA ARG A 15 7.52 7.87 -7.71
C ARG A 15 8.02 7.70 -6.28
N SER A 16 7.95 8.77 -5.47
CA SER A 16 8.35 8.74 -4.07
C SER A 16 7.41 7.85 -3.25
N LEU A 17 6.10 7.94 -3.47
CA LEU A 17 5.13 7.07 -2.80
C LEU A 17 5.39 5.59 -3.09
N CYS A 18 5.62 5.21 -4.35
CA CYS A 18 5.94 3.82 -4.68
C CYS A 18 7.23 3.33 -4.02
N ASN A 19 8.25 4.19 -3.86
CA ASN A 19 9.47 3.83 -3.14
C ASN A 19 9.20 3.62 -1.64
N ASP A 20 8.42 4.51 -1.04
CA ASP A 20 8.10 4.46 0.38
C ASP A 20 7.23 3.23 0.69
N LEU A 21 6.24 2.92 -0.15
CA LEU A 21 5.45 1.69 -0.05
C LEU A 21 6.31 0.44 -0.19
N ALA A 22 7.21 0.39 -1.19
CA ALA A 22 8.12 -0.76 -1.38
C ALA A 22 9.14 -0.94 -0.23
N ARG A 23 9.34 0.08 0.61
CA ARG A 23 10.12 -0.02 1.85
C ARG A 23 9.29 -0.36 3.07
N SER A 24 7.99 -0.10 3.02
CA SER A 24 7.08 -0.25 4.17
C SER A 24 6.35 -1.58 4.17
N ILE A 25 6.11 -2.15 2.99
CA ILE A 25 5.38 -3.40 2.82
C ILE A 25 6.37 -4.50 2.40
N PRO A 26 6.61 -5.51 3.24
CA PRO A 26 7.43 -6.67 2.88
C PRO A 26 6.93 -7.33 1.60
N GLY A 27 7.87 -7.75 0.74
CA GLY A 27 7.54 -8.42 -0.51
C GLY A 27 6.93 -7.51 -1.59
N LEU A 28 6.88 -6.19 -1.41
CA LEU A 28 6.48 -5.24 -2.45
C LEU A 28 7.69 -4.71 -3.22
N THR A 29 7.75 -4.98 -4.53
CA THR A 29 8.91 -4.63 -5.36
C THR A 29 8.54 -3.57 -6.40
N ARG A 30 9.22 -2.42 -6.35
CA ARG A 30 9.01 -1.34 -7.31
C ARG A 30 9.66 -1.65 -8.66
N VAL A 31 8.89 -1.49 -9.74
CA VAL A 31 9.38 -1.55 -11.12
C VAL A 31 9.06 -0.26 -11.87
N ASN A 32 10.00 0.17 -12.71
CA ASN A 32 9.82 1.34 -13.56
C ASN A 32 8.77 1.06 -14.64
N ARG A 33 7.75 1.92 -14.74
CA ARG A 33 6.67 1.76 -15.72
C ARG A 33 7.15 1.82 -17.18
N GLY A 34 8.06 2.75 -17.49
CA GLY A 34 8.53 2.95 -18.86
C GLY A 34 7.39 3.17 -19.85
N LYS A 35 7.44 2.43 -20.97
CA LYS A 35 6.38 2.39 -21.99
C LYS A 35 5.39 1.24 -21.80
N MET A 36 5.57 0.39 -20.78
CA MET A 36 4.78 -0.82 -20.62
C MET A 36 3.28 -0.51 -20.54
N ASN A 37 2.47 -1.20 -21.32
CA ASN A 37 1.02 -1.25 -21.20
C ASN A 37 0.63 -2.14 -20.00
N LEU A 38 -0.67 -2.42 -19.82
CA LEU A 38 -1.13 -3.23 -18.68
C LEU A 38 -0.66 -4.69 -18.78
N ILE A 39 -0.73 -5.28 -19.97
CA ILE A 39 -0.33 -6.66 -20.25
C ILE A 39 1.18 -6.83 -20.07
N GLU A 40 1.98 -5.90 -20.58
CA GLU A 40 3.45 -5.92 -20.41
C GLU A 40 3.84 -5.79 -18.91
N VAL A 41 3.07 -5.05 -18.11
CA VAL A 41 3.27 -5.01 -16.65
C VAL A 41 2.93 -6.36 -16.01
N ALA A 42 1.87 -7.02 -16.46
CA ALA A 42 1.50 -8.35 -15.97
C ALA A 42 2.53 -9.41 -16.35
N GLU A 43 3.00 -9.43 -17.61
CA GLU A 43 4.12 -10.27 -18.05
C GLU A 43 5.36 -10.03 -17.20
N LYS A 44 5.66 -8.77 -16.86
CA LYS A 44 6.77 -8.44 -15.98
C LYS A 44 6.58 -8.98 -14.56
N ALA A 45 5.36 -8.96 -14.03
CA ALA A 45 5.06 -9.56 -12.74
C ALA A 45 5.25 -11.08 -12.78
N ILE A 46 4.79 -11.77 -13.82
CA ILE A 46 4.99 -13.21 -14.04
C ILE A 46 6.48 -13.55 -14.11
N GLN A 47 7.27 -12.79 -14.90
CA GLN A 47 8.74 -12.96 -14.98
C GLN A 47 9.42 -12.85 -13.61
N MET A 48 8.81 -12.13 -12.68
CA MET A 48 9.29 -11.96 -11.32
C MET A 48 8.66 -12.95 -10.34
N ASN A 49 7.92 -13.97 -10.80
CA ASN A 49 7.18 -14.92 -9.95
C ASN A 49 6.16 -14.23 -9.03
N SER A 50 5.41 -13.28 -9.59
CA SER A 50 4.32 -12.58 -8.90
C SER A 50 3.02 -12.68 -9.70
N ASP A 51 1.95 -13.06 -9.01
CA ASP A 51 0.57 -13.13 -9.49
C ASP A 51 -0.18 -11.80 -9.29
N ARG A 52 0.47 -10.79 -8.72
CA ARG A 52 -0.16 -9.56 -8.23
C ARG A 52 0.67 -8.33 -8.56
N PHE A 53 0.01 -7.27 -8.99
CA PHE A 53 0.67 -5.99 -9.17
C PHE A 53 -0.23 -4.80 -8.83
N ILE A 54 0.41 -3.67 -8.58
CA ILE A 54 -0.24 -2.41 -8.22
C ILE A 54 0.14 -1.36 -9.25
N ILE A 55 -0.84 -0.56 -9.67
CA ILE A 55 -0.59 0.67 -10.44
C ILE A 55 -1.04 1.88 -9.62
N VAL A 56 -0.09 2.79 -9.36
CA VAL A 56 -0.37 4.10 -8.78
C VAL A 56 -0.52 5.15 -9.88
N ASP A 57 -1.74 5.66 -10.04
CA ASP A 57 -2.04 6.68 -11.04
C ASP A 57 -1.81 8.09 -10.52
N ARG A 58 -1.49 9.02 -11.43
CA ARG A 58 -1.35 10.44 -11.11
C ARG A 58 -2.68 11.19 -11.29
N TRP A 59 -2.94 12.17 -10.43
CA TRP A 59 -4.02 13.15 -10.59
C TRP A 59 -3.53 14.54 -10.16
N LYS A 60 -3.78 15.56 -10.99
CA LYS A 60 -3.41 16.98 -10.76
C LYS A 60 -2.02 17.20 -10.11
N GLY A 61 -1.04 16.36 -10.41
CA GLY A 61 0.35 16.46 -9.91
C GLY A 61 0.76 15.47 -8.81
N GLY A 62 -0.19 14.84 -8.11
CA GLY A 62 0.03 13.87 -7.03
C GLY A 62 -0.46 12.45 -7.36
N PRO A 63 -0.34 11.49 -6.43
CA PRO A 63 -1.05 10.22 -6.49
C PRO A 63 -2.56 10.47 -6.45
N GLY A 64 -3.30 9.91 -7.40
CA GLY A 64 -4.75 10.09 -7.51
C GLY A 64 -5.55 8.85 -7.18
N ARG A 65 -5.07 7.68 -7.60
CA ARG A 65 -5.70 6.39 -7.27
C ARG A 65 -4.68 5.26 -7.27
N ILE A 66 -4.97 4.24 -6.49
CA ILE A 66 -4.20 2.99 -6.41
C ILE A 66 -5.13 1.87 -6.89
N ARG A 67 -4.65 1.13 -7.89
CA ARG A 67 -5.37 -0.01 -8.48
C ARG A 67 -4.58 -1.28 -8.19
N LEU A 68 -5.27 -2.29 -7.67
CA LEU A 68 -4.70 -3.59 -7.35
C LEU A 68 -5.11 -4.57 -8.46
N PHE A 69 -4.20 -5.44 -8.90
CA PHE A 69 -4.47 -6.39 -9.97
C PHE A 69 -4.03 -7.79 -9.57
N LYS A 70 -4.78 -8.78 -10.04
CA LYS A 70 -4.42 -10.20 -9.99
C LYS A 70 -4.30 -10.74 -11.42
N ILE A 71 -3.39 -11.68 -11.56
CA ILE A 71 -3.13 -12.43 -12.78
C ILE A 71 -3.61 -13.85 -12.50
N SER A 72 -4.51 -14.35 -13.34
CA SER A 72 -4.99 -15.73 -13.31
C SER A 72 -5.03 -16.30 -14.73
N ASP A 73 -5.44 -17.56 -14.87
CA ASP A 73 -5.62 -18.21 -16.17
C ASP A 73 -6.67 -17.51 -17.04
N GLU A 74 -7.59 -16.77 -16.42
CA GLU A 74 -8.60 -15.95 -17.11
C GLU A 74 -8.05 -14.58 -17.57
N GLY A 75 -6.78 -14.30 -17.31
CA GLY A 75 -6.09 -13.07 -17.68
C GLY A 75 -5.88 -12.10 -16.50
N VAL A 76 -5.75 -10.82 -16.84
CA VAL A 76 -5.46 -9.75 -15.88
C VAL A 76 -6.76 -9.07 -15.46
N LYS A 77 -7.10 -9.14 -14.17
CA LYS A 77 -8.29 -8.49 -13.60
C LYS A 77 -7.91 -7.51 -12.50
N GLU A 78 -8.64 -6.41 -12.42
CA GLU A 78 -8.52 -5.52 -11.27
C GLU A 78 -9.12 -6.23 -10.04
N ASN A 79 -8.35 -6.28 -8.96
CA ASN A 79 -8.75 -6.87 -7.70
C ASN A 79 -9.27 -5.75 -6.79
N PRO A 80 -10.53 -5.79 -6.36
CA PRO A 80 -11.05 -4.75 -5.49
C PRO A 80 -10.39 -4.75 -4.09
N PRO A 81 -10.40 -3.60 -3.39
CA PRO A 81 -10.96 -2.33 -3.84
C PRO A 81 -9.98 -1.46 -4.64
N ARG A 82 -10.51 -0.60 -5.51
CA ARG A 82 -9.80 0.54 -6.09
C ARG A 82 -9.80 1.69 -5.09
N LEU A 83 -8.64 2.29 -4.82
CA LEU A 83 -8.50 3.35 -3.81
C LEU A 83 -8.35 4.71 -4.48
N TYR A 84 -9.13 5.71 -4.06
CA TYR A 84 -8.93 7.10 -4.47
C TYR A 84 -8.23 7.89 -3.36
N ILE A 85 -7.18 8.62 -3.75
CA ILE A 85 -6.25 9.24 -2.80
C ILE A 85 -6.50 10.74 -2.75
N SER A 86 -6.83 11.26 -1.57
CA SER A 86 -6.97 12.70 -1.33
C SER A 86 -5.66 13.35 -0.86
N GLY A 87 -4.75 12.57 -0.28
CA GLY A 87 -3.49 13.11 0.25
C GLY A 87 -2.49 12.04 0.62
N ILE A 88 -1.22 12.43 0.67
CA ILE A 88 -0.15 11.58 1.16
C ILE A 88 0.88 12.39 1.96
N ARG A 89 1.50 11.75 2.96
CA ARG A 89 2.73 12.21 3.63
C ARG A 89 3.80 11.15 3.45
N LEU A 90 4.92 11.52 2.82
CA LEU A 90 6.03 10.60 2.51
C LEU A 90 6.92 10.40 3.74
N ARG A 91 7.69 9.30 3.79
CA ARG A 91 8.58 8.98 4.94
C ARG A 91 9.49 10.14 5.33
N ARG A 92 10.10 10.77 4.33
CA ARG A 92 11.00 11.94 4.51
C ARG A 92 10.32 13.21 5.04
N GLU A 93 9.00 13.22 5.09
CA GLU A 93 8.18 14.34 5.58
C GLU A 93 7.76 14.12 7.05
N PHE A 94 8.15 12.99 7.65
CA PHE A 94 8.05 12.73 9.08
C PHE A 94 9.35 13.15 9.79
N ASP A 95 9.22 13.51 11.06
CA ASP A 95 10.35 13.81 11.93
C ASP A 95 10.94 12.50 12.47
N ILE A 96 11.62 11.77 11.59
CA ILE A 96 12.22 10.46 11.88
C ILE A 96 13.70 10.46 11.51
N PRO A 97 14.51 9.60 12.16
CA PRO A 97 15.91 9.44 11.81
C PRO A 97 16.14 9.12 10.32
N ARG A 98 17.23 9.66 9.75
CA ARG A 98 17.50 9.58 8.30
C ARG A 98 17.71 8.15 7.81
N GLU A 99 18.23 7.30 8.68
CA GLU A 99 18.40 5.86 8.49
C GLU A 99 17.07 5.16 8.24
N TRP A 100 16.01 5.52 8.97
CA TRP A 100 14.68 4.90 8.85
C TRP A 100 13.96 5.27 7.54
N ILE A 101 14.30 6.42 6.94
CA ILE A 101 13.72 6.85 5.66
C ILE A 101 14.00 5.83 4.55
N LYS A 102 15.18 5.19 4.56
CA LYS A 102 15.61 4.24 3.52
C LYS A 102 15.50 2.77 3.94
N GLU A 103 15.30 2.51 5.22
CA GLU A 103 15.17 1.17 5.80
C GLU A 103 13.98 0.41 5.20
N LYS A 104 14.18 -0.89 4.94
CA LYS A 104 13.11 -1.80 4.52
C LYS A 104 12.56 -2.53 5.74
N ILE A 105 11.23 -2.60 5.81
CA ILE A 105 10.52 -3.44 6.76
C ILE A 105 10.45 -4.87 6.21
N ASN A 106 10.81 -5.85 7.04
CA ASN A 106 10.80 -7.28 6.70
C ASN A 106 9.60 -8.00 7.32
N LEU A 107 9.17 -7.61 8.52
CA LEU A 107 8.01 -8.21 9.18
C LEU A 107 6.99 -7.14 9.60
N LEU A 108 5.79 -7.27 9.05
CA LEU A 108 4.70 -6.29 9.12
C LEU A 108 3.38 -7.00 9.38
N PHE A 109 2.51 -6.39 10.19
CA PHE A 109 1.11 -6.80 10.34
C PHE A 109 0.15 -5.64 10.13
N LEU A 110 -1.12 -5.94 9.92
CA LEU A 110 -2.23 -4.98 10.01
C LEU A 110 -2.78 -4.99 11.44
N GLU A 111 -2.89 -3.81 12.04
CA GLU A 111 -3.55 -3.68 13.33
C GLU A 111 -5.05 -3.95 13.17
N GLY A 112 -5.49 -5.03 13.81
CA GLY A 112 -6.90 -5.35 13.99
C GLY A 112 -7.50 -4.38 14.98
N SER A 113 -8.58 -3.72 14.57
CA SER A 113 -9.29 -2.74 15.39
C SER A 113 -10.47 -3.35 16.15
N LYS A 114 -10.99 -2.55 17.08
CA LYS A 114 -12.38 -2.61 17.55
C LYS A 114 -13.19 -1.51 16.81
N GLU A 115 -13.01 -1.35 15.51
CA GLU A 115 -13.73 -0.31 14.77
C GLU A 115 -15.16 -0.83 14.52
N GLU A 116 -16.19 -0.05 14.87
CA GLU A 116 -17.58 -0.42 14.54
C GLU A 116 -17.85 -0.33 13.03
N ASN A 117 -16.95 0.30 12.27
CA ASN A 117 -17.11 0.49 10.84
C ASN A 117 -16.76 -0.79 10.05
N LEU A 118 -17.79 -1.55 9.72
CA LEU A 118 -17.70 -2.78 8.92
C LEU A 118 -16.99 -2.58 7.57
N GLU A 119 -17.14 -1.43 6.92
CA GLU A 119 -16.49 -1.15 5.62
C GLU A 119 -14.97 -1.00 5.78
N ILE A 120 -14.51 -0.41 6.89
CA ILE A 120 -13.07 -0.31 7.21
C ILE A 120 -12.48 -1.67 7.54
N GLU A 121 -13.22 -2.52 8.26
CA GLU A 121 -12.80 -3.90 8.54
C GLU A 121 -12.72 -4.74 7.26
N GLU A 122 -13.71 -4.63 6.37
CA GLU A 122 -13.67 -5.28 5.05
C GLU A 122 -12.47 -4.80 4.23
N PHE A 123 -12.18 -3.50 4.25
CA PHE A 123 -11.00 -2.94 3.60
C PHE A 123 -9.70 -3.48 4.19
N LYS A 124 -9.58 -3.60 5.52
CA LYS A 124 -8.42 -4.22 6.19
C LYS A 124 -8.22 -5.66 5.72
N LEU A 125 -9.29 -6.45 5.65
CA LEU A 125 -9.24 -7.83 5.17
C LEU A 125 -8.81 -7.90 3.70
N ALA A 126 -9.31 -7.01 2.85
CA ALA A 126 -8.90 -6.95 1.44
C ALA A 126 -7.41 -6.63 1.28
N ILE A 127 -6.88 -5.65 2.03
CA ILE A 127 -5.45 -5.32 2.04
C ILE A 127 -4.62 -6.48 2.60
N SER A 128 -5.04 -7.07 3.72
CA SER A 128 -4.44 -8.28 4.32
C SER A 128 -4.29 -9.39 3.29
N ASN A 129 -5.39 -9.75 2.63
CA ASN A 129 -5.44 -10.83 1.64
C ASN A 129 -4.59 -10.51 0.40
N PHE A 130 -4.60 -9.25 -0.06
CA PHE A 130 -3.84 -8.85 -1.24
C PHE A 130 -2.33 -8.91 -1.01
N PHE A 131 -1.85 -8.45 0.14
CA PHE A 131 -0.42 -8.46 0.47
C PHE A 131 0.06 -9.75 1.16
N GLY A 132 -0.85 -10.58 1.68
CA GLY A 132 -0.52 -11.76 2.48
C GLY A 132 0.09 -11.39 3.83
N ILE A 133 -0.38 -10.29 4.44
CA ILE A 133 0.09 -9.83 5.76
C ILE A 133 -0.97 -10.16 6.82
N PRO A 134 -0.58 -10.63 8.01
CA PRO A 134 -1.54 -11.02 9.03
C PRO A 134 -2.23 -9.79 9.66
N VAL A 135 -3.48 -9.97 10.08
CA VAL A 135 -4.19 -9.02 10.94
C VAL A 135 -4.04 -9.49 12.39
N LEU A 136 -3.46 -8.66 13.26
CA LEU A 136 -3.28 -9.00 14.68
C LEU A 136 -4.22 -8.17 15.54
N LYS A 137 -4.92 -8.84 16.47
CA LYS A 137 -5.80 -8.19 17.44
C LYS A 137 -4.99 -7.48 18.52
N GLU A 138 -5.62 -6.52 19.17
CA GLU A 138 -5.09 -5.88 20.37
C GLU A 138 -4.64 -6.93 21.42
N GLY A 139 -3.44 -6.76 21.97
CA GLY A 139 -2.87 -7.68 22.95
C GLY A 139 -2.24 -8.95 22.36
N ALA A 140 -2.29 -9.15 21.04
CA ALA A 140 -1.53 -10.22 20.39
C ALA A 140 -0.02 -10.01 20.56
N GLU A 141 0.74 -11.11 20.56
CA GLU A 141 2.19 -11.05 20.61
C GLU A 141 2.75 -10.42 19.32
N THR A 142 3.49 -9.33 19.47
CA THR A 142 4.14 -8.62 18.36
C THR A 142 5.65 -8.84 18.33
N LEU A 143 6.17 -9.82 19.08
CA LEU A 143 7.60 -10.11 19.12
C LEU A 143 8.10 -10.49 17.73
N GLY A 144 9.19 -9.86 17.29
CA GLY A 144 9.78 -10.05 15.96
C GLY A 144 9.19 -9.17 14.85
N TYR A 145 8.02 -8.55 15.04
CA TYR A 145 7.49 -7.57 14.08
C TYR A 145 8.25 -6.25 14.17
N GLU A 146 8.58 -5.69 13.01
CA GLU A 146 9.32 -4.42 12.90
C GLU A 146 8.38 -3.22 12.76
N ALA A 147 7.17 -3.44 12.22
CA ALA A 147 6.19 -2.40 11.99
C ALA A 147 4.76 -2.95 11.93
N TYR A 148 3.79 -2.04 11.91
CA TYR A 148 2.40 -2.34 11.60
C TYR A 148 1.74 -1.26 10.73
N ILE A 149 0.69 -1.65 10.02
CA ILE A 149 -0.23 -0.75 9.33
C ILE A 149 -1.43 -0.52 10.24
N ASN A 150 -1.75 0.74 10.49
CA ASN A 150 -3.01 1.14 11.09
C ASN A 150 -3.89 1.79 10.01
N ILE A 151 -5.14 1.36 9.93
CA ILE A 151 -6.15 1.94 9.05
C ILE A 151 -7.31 2.35 9.93
N VAL A 152 -7.70 3.61 9.88
CA VAL A 152 -8.81 4.16 10.69
C VAL A 152 -9.67 5.08 9.84
N ALA A 153 -10.90 5.33 10.26
CA ALA A 153 -11.72 6.37 9.65
C ALA A 153 -11.04 7.74 9.76
N GLY A 154 -11.14 8.56 8.72
CA GLY A 154 -10.63 9.94 8.73
C GLY A 154 -11.70 10.94 9.12
N GLU A 155 -11.29 12.09 9.68
CA GLU A 155 -12.20 13.22 9.93
C GLU A 155 -12.56 13.96 8.63
N ASP A 156 -11.57 14.11 7.73
CA ASP A 156 -11.68 14.87 6.47
C ASP A 156 -11.59 13.98 5.21
N CYS A 157 -11.59 12.67 5.39
CA CYS A 157 -11.48 11.67 4.33
C CYS A 157 -12.10 10.35 4.81
N TRP A 158 -12.38 9.43 3.89
CA TRP A 158 -13.00 8.14 4.23
C TRP A 158 -12.10 7.31 5.16
N ALA A 159 -10.80 7.20 4.85
CA ALA A 159 -9.86 6.48 5.72
C ALA A 159 -8.44 7.04 5.66
N ILE A 160 -7.68 6.79 6.73
CA ILE A 160 -6.25 7.07 6.81
C ILE A 160 -5.51 5.75 7.01
N MET A 161 -4.58 5.44 6.11
CA MET A 161 -3.64 4.32 6.24
C MET A 161 -2.26 4.86 6.62
N SER A 162 -1.74 4.40 7.76
CA SER A 162 -0.48 4.86 8.36
C SER A 162 0.41 3.68 8.72
N PHE A 163 1.73 3.89 8.71
CA PHE A 163 2.73 2.87 9.03
C PHE A 163 3.50 3.28 10.28
N PHE A 164 3.59 2.38 11.25
CA PHE A 164 4.19 2.61 12.54
C PHE A 164 5.30 1.59 12.80
N ARG A 165 6.44 2.06 13.33
CA ARG A 165 7.59 1.23 13.70
C ARG A 165 7.45 0.69 15.12
N LEU A 166 7.95 -0.52 15.32
CA LEU A 166 8.15 -1.15 16.62
C LEU A 166 9.64 -1.29 16.96
N PRO A 167 10.01 -1.27 18.25
CA PRO A 167 9.18 -0.85 19.38
C PRO A 167 8.94 0.67 19.38
N GLY A 168 7.96 1.15 20.16
CA GLY A 168 7.73 2.59 20.38
C GLY A 168 6.54 3.20 19.63
N LYS A 169 5.95 2.50 18.65
CA LYS A 169 4.78 2.96 17.89
C LYS A 169 4.98 4.35 17.25
N THR A 170 6.17 4.59 16.73
CA THR A 170 6.50 5.83 16.02
C THR A 170 6.00 5.75 14.58
N GLU A 171 5.22 6.72 14.13
CA GLU A 171 4.80 6.76 12.74
C GLU A 171 5.98 7.08 11.82
N ILE A 172 6.25 6.18 10.89
CA ILE A 172 7.35 6.29 9.92
C ILE A 172 6.87 6.58 8.51
N GLY A 173 5.57 6.40 8.24
CA GLY A 173 4.96 6.59 6.93
C GLY A 173 5.33 5.54 5.88
N PRO A 174 4.82 5.68 4.65
CA PRO A 174 4.04 6.82 4.17
C PRO A 174 2.61 6.82 4.72
N ARG A 175 2.06 7.99 5.06
CA ARG A 175 0.62 8.12 5.37
C ARG A 175 -0.16 8.37 4.10
N ILE A 176 -1.28 7.67 3.93
CA ILE A 176 -2.18 7.78 2.78
C ILE A 176 -3.57 8.16 3.29
N LYS A 177 -4.09 9.30 2.84
CA LYS A 177 -5.49 9.69 3.00
C LYS A 177 -6.29 9.19 1.81
N ILE A 178 -7.32 8.40 2.07
CA ILE A 178 -8.18 7.76 1.09
C ILE A 178 -9.52 8.51 1.09
N SER A 179 -9.91 9.08 -0.05
CA SER A 179 -11.18 9.83 -0.16
C SER A 179 -12.39 8.92 -0.22
N HIS A 180 -12.28 7.79 -0.91
CA HIS A 180 -13.29 6.75 -1.05
C HIS A 180 -12.66 5.52 -1.71
N ILE A 181 -13.36 4.40 -1.66
CA ILE A 181 -13.00 3.16 -2.33
C ILE A 181 -14.11 2.69 -3.26
N VAL A 182 -13.79 1.82 -4.22
CA VAL A 182 -14.76 1.21 -5.13
C VAL A 182 -14.55 -0.29 -5.16
N TRP A 183 -15.60 -1.04 -4.84
CA TRP A 183 -15.62 -2.50 -4.80
C TRP A 183 -16.07 -3.13 -6.13
N ASP A 184 -17.04 -2.52 -6.80
CA ASP A 184 -17.55 -2.97 -8.11
C ASP A 184 -16.72 -2.37 -9.25
N ILE A 185 -15.90 -3.20 -9.91
CA ILE A 185 -14.91 -2.78 -10.92
C ILE A 185 -15.04 -3.59 -12.20
#